data_AF-A0A972MVR2-F1
#
_entry.id   AF-A0A972MVR2-F1
#
_cell.length_a   1.000
_cell.length_b   1.000
_cell.length_c   1.000
_cell.angle_alpha   90.00
_cell.angle_beta   90.00
_cell.angle_gamma   90.00
#
_symmetry.space_group_name_H-M   'P 1'
#
loop_
_entity.id
_entity.type
_entity.pdbx_description
1 polymer ?
#
loop_
_entity_poly.entity_id
_entity_poly.type
_entity_poly.pdbx_seq_one_letter_code
_entity_poly.pdbx_strand_id
1 'polypeptide(L)'
;MKKFNLLQEIIIIDKEKLLQAINSQKEFGITINGEITYEPTKEIVIYKGKHAPKHSPLSIPKPLDIAEVLGSNYKIAESDGKIGIKASLAWQNIIEYNYNLASYDDTSNEGINEFNEKELETLGWHADEFEITYRELVDLIEEKAKGTILCIEQEKPDYRFSGLGFIEDPQEAYNLMYKYAQEKIKQKIQNDPLFSAENLSEDEEEAAKYFQVL
;
A
#
# COMPACT_ATOMS: atom_id res chain seq x y z
N MET A 1 6.51 -10.17 0.49
CA MET A 1 5.18 -9.58 0.21
C MET A 1 4.74 -9.92 -1.21
N LYS A 2 3.42 -10.03 -1.43
CA LYS A 2 2.84 -10.33 -2.75
C LYS A 2 2.58 -9.04 -3.52
N LYS A 3 3.12 -8.93 -4.73
CA LYS A 3 2.82 -7.80 -5.63
C LYS A 3 1.43 -7.97 -6.26
N PHE A 4 0.61 -6.92 -6.19
CA PHE A 4 -0.70 -6.80 -6.83
C PHE A 4 -0.66 -5.64 -7.82
N ASN A 5 -0.26 -5.93 -9.05
CA ASN A 5 -0.05 -4.92 -10.08
C ASN A 5 -1.33 -4.67 -10.88
N LEU A 6 -1.96 -3.52 -10.68
CA LEU A 6 -3.25 -3.17 -11.29
C LEU A 6 -3.24 -3.16 -12.82
N LEU A 7 -2.08 -3.00 -13.47
CA LEU A 7 -1.96 -3.12 -14.92
C LEU A 7 -2.26 -4.55 -15.39
N GLN A 8 -1.88 -5.54 -14.59
CA GLN A 8 -2.03 -6.96 -14.90
C GLN A 8 -3.35 -7.54 -14.39
N GLU A 9 -3.86 -7.03 -13.27
CA GLU A 9 -5.02 -7.59 -12.58
C GLU A 9 -6.37 -7.27 -13.24
N ILE A 10 -7.32 -8.21 -13.19
CA ILE A 10 -8.75 -7.98 -13.46
C ILE A 10 -9.50 -8.43 -12.22
N ILE A 11 -10.13 -7.49 -11.52
CA ILE A 11 -10.85 -7.78 -10.28
C ILE A 11 -12.24 -8.31 -10.65
N ILE A 12 -12.55 -9.52 -10.20
CA ILE A 12 -13.83 -10.17 -10.50
C ILE A 12 -14.77 -9.99 -9.33
N ILE A 13 -15.93 -9.37 -9.57
CA ILE A 13 -16.97 -9.15 -8.57
C ILE A 13 -18.28 -9.82 -8.97
N ASP A 14 -19.04 -10.26 -7.98
CA ASP A 14 -20.40 -10.73 -8.14
C ASP A 14 -21.35 -9.56 -8.48
N LYS A 15 -22.06 -9.68 -9.59
CA LYS A 15 -22.93 -8.61 -10.10
C LYS A 15 -24.08 -8.30 -9.15
N GLU A 16 -24.68 -9.32 -8.53
CA GLU A 16 -25.81 -9.11 -7.62
C GLU A 16 -25.36 -8.36 -6.37
N LYS A 17 -24.21 -8.73 -5.78
CA LYS A 17 -23.63 -8.03 -4.63
C LYS A 17 -23.30 -6.57 -4.95
N LEU A 18 -22.72 -6.30 -6.12
CA LEU A 18 -22.43 -4.92 -6.53
C LEU A 18 -23.72 -4.11 -6.69
N LEU A 19 -24.74 -4.66 -7.36
CA LEU A 19 -26.02 -3.97 -7.54
C LEU A 19 -26.72 -3.72 -6.20
N GLN A 20 -26.64 -4.65 -5.25
CA GLN A 20 -27.15 -4.45 -3.89
C GLN A 20 -26.44 -3.29 -3.19
N ALA A 21 -25.10 -3.21 -3.29
CA ALA A 21 -24.31 -2.13 -2.70
C ALA A 21 -24.68 -0.77 -3.28
N ILE A 22 -24.80 -0.67 -4.61
CA ILE A 22 -25.19 0.56 -5.31
C ILE A 22 -26.58 1.02 -4.87
N ASN A 23 -27.55 0.09 -4.83
CA ASN A 23 -28.93 0.40 -4.47
C ASN A 23 -29.11 0.72 -2.98
N SER A 24 -28.14 0.36 -2.12
CA SER A 24 -28.20 0.67 -0.69
C SER A 24 -28.08 2.17 -0.37
N GLN A 25 -27.56 2.97 -1.32
CA GLN A 25 -27.23 4.38 -1.13
C GLN A 25 -26.25 4.66 0.03
N LYS A 26 -25.56 3.63 0.52
CA LYS A 26 -24.44 3.74 1.45
C LYS A 26 -23.15 3.91 0.65
N GLU A 27 -22.15 4.50 1.28
CA GLU A 27 -20.79 4.42 0.76
C GLU A 27 -20.29 2.98 0.89
N PHE A 28 -19.70 2.45 -0.17
CA PHE A 28 -19.16 1.10 -0.21
C PHE A 28 -17.79 1.11 -0.89
N GLY A 29 -17.00 0.08 -0.59
CA GLY A 29 -15.74 -0.20 -1.25
C GLY A 29 -15.79 -1.50 -2.05
N ILE A 30 -14.91 -1.61 -3.05
CA ILE A 30 -14.60 -2.87 -3.74
C ILE A 30 -13.17 -3.25 -3.39
N THR A 31 -12.96 -4.39 -2.74
CA THR A 31 -11.62 -4.85 -2.35
C THR A 31 -10.81 -5.31 -3.55
N ILE A 32 -9.49 -5.45 -3.39
CA ILE A 32 -8.61 -6.07 -4.40
C ILE A 32 -9.01 -7.52 -4.73
N ASN A 33 -9.78 -8.18 -3.85
CA ASN A 33 -10.31 -9.53 -4.04
C ASN A 33 -11.71 -9.56 -4.68
N GLY A 34 -12.28 -8.39 -5.02
CA GLY A 34 -13.60 -8.29 -5.64
C GLY A 34 -14.76 -8.43 -4.67
N GLU A 35 -14.54 -8.18 -3.38
CA GLU A 35 -15.56 -8.20 -2.35
C GLU A 35 -16.13 -6.81 -2.10
N ILE A 36 -17.41 -6.74 -1.70
CA ILE A 36 -18.02 -5.48 -1.24
C ILE A 36 -17.71 -5.29 0.23
N THR A 37 -17.20 -4.13 0.59
CA THR A 37 -16.99 -3.69 1.98
C THR A 37 -17.73 -2.39 2.26
N TYR A 38 -17.94 -2.07 3.54
CA TYR A 38 -18.54 -0.82 4.02
C TYR A 38 -17.68 -0.25 5.14
N GLU A 39 -17.75 1.06 5.34
CA GLU A 39 -16.99 1.72 6.41
C GLU A 39 -17.47 1.31 7.82
N PRO A 40 -16.55 1.15 8.80
CA PRO A 40 -15.09 1.22 8.66
C PRO A 40 -14.51 -0.07 8.04
N THR A 41 -13.56 0.07 7.11
CA THR A 41 -12.85 -1.06 6.49
C THR A 41 -11.34 -1.00 6.74
N LYS A 42 -10.72 -2.17 6.91
CA LYS A 42 -9.26 -2.34 6.92
C LYS A 42 -8.74 -3.04 5.66
N GLU A 43 -9.65 -3.42 4.76
CA GLU A 43 -9.32 -4.07 3.51
C GLU A 43 -8.76 -3.08 2.49
N ILE A 44 -7.83 -3.54 1.66
CA ILE A 44 -7.31 -2.79 0.52
C ILE A 44 -8.40 -2.71 -0.55
N VAL A 45 -8.75 -1.50 -0.98
CA VAL A 45 -9.84 -1.25 -1.93
C VAL A 45 -9.35 -0.65 -3.25
N ILE A 46 -9.98 -1.07 -4.36
CA ILE A 46 -9.77 -0.48 -5.68
C ILE A 46 -10.81 0.59 -6.03
N TYR A 47 -11.86 0.72 -5.22
CA TYR A 47 -12.93 1.71 -5.38
C TYR A 47 -13.51 2.02 -4.03
N LYS A 48 -13.86 3.29 -3.80
CA LYS A 48 -14.71 3.75 -2.70
C LYS A 48 -15.64 4.82 -3.21
N GLY A 49 -16.93 4.69 -2.93
CA GLY A 49 -17.89 5.68 -3.38
C GLY A 49 -19.33 5.38 -2.97
N LYS A 50 -20.20 6.34 -3.28
CA LYS A 50 -21.64 6.26 -3.06
C LYS A 50 -22.36 6.63 -4.34
N HIS A 51 -23.28 5.77 -4.76
CA HIS A 51 -24.21 6.13 -5.82
C HIS A 51 -25.41 6.89 -5.23
N ALA A 52 -25.61 8.11 -5.73
CA ALA A 52 -26.82 8.88 -5.48
C ALA A 52 -27.57 9.01 -6.82
N PRO A 53 -28.70 8.32 -7.02
CA PRO A 53 -29.43 8.38 -8.28
C PRO A 53 -29.88 9.82 -8.56
N LYS A 54 -29.39 10.40 -9.65
CA LYS A 54 -29.81 11.72 -10.14
C LYS A 54 -31.09 11.57 -10.97
N HIS A 55 -32.20 11.17 -10.34
CA HIS A 55 -33.48 11.14 -11.04
C HIS A 55 -34.31 12.37 -10.68
N SER A 56 -34.68 13.15 -11.70
CA SER A 56 -35.86 14.01 -11.62
C SER A 56 -37.09 13.10 -11.56
N PRO A 57 -38.11 13.40 -10.73
CA PRO A 57 -39.34 12.60 -10.63
C PRO A 57 -40.09 12.38 -11.95
N LEU A 58 -39.74 13.14 -12.99
CA LEU A 58 -40.36 13.16 -14.31
C LEU A 58 -39.55 12.42 -15.39
N SER A 59 -38.41 11.83 -15.04
CA SER A 59 -37.55 11.12 -15.99
C SER A 59 -37.93 9.65 -16.14
N ILE A 60 -37.85 9.13 -17.37
CA ILE A 60 -37.96 7.69 -17.63
C ILE A 60 -36.80 6.98 -16.90
N PRO A 61 -37.04 5.87 -16.18
CA PRO A 61 -35.98 5.10 -15.54
C PRO A 61 -34.98 4.63 -16.59
N LYS A 62 -33.76 5.17 -16.56
CA LYS A 62 -32.64 4.65 -17.36
C LYS A 62 -32.09 3.42 -16.62
N PRO A 63 -31.77 2.31 -17.33
CA PRO A 63 -31.03 1.21 -16.73
C PRO A 63 -29.75 1.74 -16.08
N LEU A 64 -29.43 1.24 -14.89
CA LEU A 64 -28.20 1.57 -14.19
C LEU A 64 -27.01 1.12 -15.05
N ASP A 65 -26.15 2.07 -15.39
CA ASP A 65 -24.88 1.80 -16.05
C ASP A 65 -23.77 1.74 -14.99
N ILE A 66 -23.21 0.54 -14.78
CA ILE A 66 -22.16 0.32 -13.77
C ILE A 66 -20.91 1.13 -14.11
N ALA A 67 -20.64 1.40 -15.39
CA ALA A 67 -19.51 2.25 -15.80
C ALA A 67 -19.74 3.71 -15.38
N GLU A 68 -20.99 4.21 -15.43
CA GLU A 68 -21.33 5.54 -14.91
C GLU A 68 -21.18 5.60 -13.38
N VAL A 69 -21.44 4.50 -12.66
CA VAL A 69 -21.30 4.44 -11.19
C VAL A 69 -19.85 4.44 -10.74
N LEU A 70 -19.01 3.61 -11.36
CA LEU A 70 -17.59 3.51 -11.00
C LEU A 70 -16.79 4.71 -11.53
N GLY A 71 -17.18 5.24 -12.69
CA GLY A 71 -16.53 6.36 -13.36
C GLY A 71 -15.62 5.93 -14.52
N SER A 72 -15.21 6.91 -15.32
CA SER A 72 -14.48 6.70 -16.59
C SER A 72 -13.11 6.03 -16.46
N ASN A 73 -12.55 6.03 -15.25
CA ASN A 73 -11.24 5.44 -14.97
C ASN A 73 -11.30 3.92 -14.70
N TYR A 74 -12.50 3.33 -14.72
CA TYR A 74 -12.69 1.88 -14.59
C TYR A 74 -13.19 1.31 -15.91
N LYS A 75 -12.51 0.28 -16.41
CA LYS A 75 -13.01 -0.48 -17.57
C LYS A 75 -13.69 -1.74 -17.08
N ILE A 76 -14.88 -2.02 -17.62
CA ILE A 76 -15.77 -3.06 -17.14
C ILE A 76 -16.04 -4.06 -18.27
N ALA A 77 -16.07 -5.34 -17.91
CA ALA A 77 -16.57 -6.42 -18.75
C ALA A 77 -17.57 -7.27 -17.97
N GLU A 78 -18.73 -7.59 -18.55
CA GLU A 78 -19.76 -8.40 -17.91
C GLU A 78 -19.83 -9.80 -18.52
N SER A 79 -19.95 -10.82 -17.68
CA SER A 79 -20.14 -12.22 -18.12
C SER A 79 -20.75 -13.05 -17.00
N ASP A 80 -21.81 -13.81 -17.29
CA ASP A 80 -22.39 -14.84 -16.42
C ASP A 80 -22.55 -14.45 -14.94
N GLY A 81 -23.22 -13.33 -14.67
CA GLY A 81 -23.46 -12.83 -13.31
C GLY A 81 -22.22 -12.25 -12.61
N LYS A 82 -21.11 -12.11 -13.33
CA LYS A 82 -19.87 -11.51 -12.84
C LYS A 82 -19.51 -10.27 -13.63
N ILE A 83 -18.73 -9.41 -12.98
CA ILE A 83 -18.17 -8.21 -13.56
C ILE A 83 -16.65 -8.26 -13.38
N GLY A 84 -15.91 -8.12 -14.47
CA GLY A 84 -14.47 -7.89 -14.45
C GLY A 84 -14.16 -6.40 -14.49
N ILE A 85 -13.32 -5.93 -13.57
CA ILE A 85 -12.92 -4.53 -13.42
C ILE A 85 -11.42 -4.41 -13.67
N LYS A 86 -11.04 -3.58 -14.64
CA LYS A 86 -9.68 -3.04 -14.82
C LYS A 86 -9.63 -1.65 -14.18
N ALA A 87 -8.84 -1.50 -13.13
CA ALA A 87 -8.80 -0.30 -12.29
C ALA A 87 -7.49 0.52 -12.41
N SER A 88 -6.56 0.12 -13.26
CA SER A 88 -5.24 0.78 -13.37
C SER A 88 -5.30 2.28 -13.73
N LEU A 89 -6.33 2.72 -14.46
CA LEU A 89 -6.51 4.14 -14.79
C LEU A 89 -7.06 4.97 -13.61
N ALA A 90 -7.56 4.31 -12.57
CA ALA A 90 -8.06 4.95 -11.35
C ALA A 90 -6.98 5.06 -10.26
N TRP A 91 -5.70 4.82 -10.59
CA TRP A 91 -4.61 4.71 -9.63
C TRP A 91 -4.53 5.86 -8.62
N GLN A 92 -4.68 7.10 -9.06
CA GLN A 92 -4.63 8.27 -8.17
C GLN A 92 -5.70 8.21 -7.06
N ASN A 93 -6.93 7.85 -7.42
CA ASN A 93 -8.00 7.69 -6.43
C ASN A 93 -7.73 6.49 -5.52
N ILE A 94 -7.16 5.41 -6.07
CA ILE A 94 -6.83 4.19 -5.30
C ILE A 94 -5.76 4.50 -4.25
N ILE A 95 -4.78 5.35 -4.55
CA ILE A 95 -3.83 5.84 -3.53
C ILE A 95 -4.61 6.52 -2.41
N GLU A 96 -5.46 7.50 -2.73
CA GLU A 96 -6.25 8.25 -1.73
C GLU A 96 -7.11 7.34 -0.85
N TYR A 97 -7.73 6.31 -1.43
CA TYR A 97 -8.59 5.39 -0.67
C TYR A 97 -7.83 4.57 0.35
N ASN A 98 -6.57 4.24 0.08
CA ASN A 98 -5.78 3.32 0.90
C ASN A 98 -4.65 4.00 1.67
N TYR A 99 -4.39 5.29 1.45
CA TYR A 99 -3.24 6.00 2.03
C TYR A 99 -3.11 5.78 3.54
N ASN A 100 -4.19 6.00 4.29
CA ASN A 100 -4.19 5.84 5.74
C ASN A 100 -4.07 4.38 6.24
N LEU A 101 -4.27 3.40 5.35
CA LEU A 101 -4.15 1.98 5.64
C LEU A 101 -2.77 1.42 5.22
N ALA A 102 -2.04 2.13 4.36
CA ALA A 102 -0.72 1.71 3.92
C ALA A 102 0.28 1.82 5.07
N SER A 103 1.21 0.88 5.12
CA SER A 103 2.33 0.88 6.06
C SER A 103 3.47 1.78 5.59
N TYR A 104 3.61 1.97 4.27
CA TYR A 104 4.54 2.94 3.67
C TYR A 104 4.06 3.34 2.27
N ASP A 105 4.52 4.51 1.84
CA ASP A 105 4.24 5.09 0.51
C ASP A 105 5.50 5.08 -0.37
N ASP A 106 5.39 4.46 -1.55
CA ASP A 106 6.40 4.46 -2.61
C ASP A 106 5.80 4.92 -3.95
N THR A 107 4.92 5.92 -3.88
CA THR A 107 4.29 6.52 -5.05
C THR A 107 5.09 7.68 -5.62
N SER A 108 6.01 8.26 -4.84
CA SER A 108 6.83 9.40 -5.19
C SER A 108 8.11 9.01 -5.93
N ASN A 109 8.70 9.95 -6.67
CA ASN A 109 10.02 9.75 -7.28
C ASN A 109 11.17 9.87 -6.26
N GLU A 110 10.89 10.39 -5.06
CA GLU A 110 11.88 10.55 -3.98
C GLU A 110 12.09 9.24 -3.22
N GLY A 111 11.24 8.24 -3.44
CA GLY A 111 11.27 6.97 -2.76
C GLY A 111 10.46 6.99 -1.46
N ILE A 112 10.91 6.16 -0.51
CA ILE A 112 10.23 5.90 0.75
C ILE A 112 10.96 6.65 1.84
N ASN A 113 10.21 7.46 2.59
CA ASN A 113 10.78 8.36 3.59
C ASN A 113 10.19 8.16 4.99
N GLU A 114 9.07 7.45 5.13
CA GLU A 114 8.43 7.18 6.42
C GLU A 114 7.61 5.89 6.39
N PHE A 115 7.46 5.27 7.57
CA PHE A 115 6.46 4.26 7.88
C PHE A 115 5.29 4.88 8.64
N ASN A 116 4.08 4.43 8.35
CA ASN A 116 2.88 4.85 9.07
C ASN A 116 2.84 4.26 10.50
N GLU A 117 3.43 3.08 10.69
CA GLU A 117 3.55 2.44 12.00
C GLU A 117 4.72 3.04 12.81
N LYS A 118 4.38 3.72 13.90
CA LYS A 118 5.34 4.44 14.77
C LYS A 118 6.56 3.61 15.20
N GLU A 119 6.40 2.32 15.49
CA GLU A 119 7.51 1.47 15.92
C GLU A 119 8.48 1.16 14.77
N LEU A 120 7.95 0.93 13.56
CA LEU A 120 8.78 0.75 12.35
C LEU A 120 9.49 2.04 11.99
N GLU A 121 8.77 3.17 12.13
CA GLU A 121 9.34 4.50 11.90
C GLU A 121 10.46 4.79 12.89
N THR A 122 10.23 4.60 14.19
CA THR A 122 11.27 4.82 15.23
C THR A 122 12.52 3.99 14.95
N LEU A 123 12.35 2.74 14.51
CA LEU A 123 13.46 1.89 14.09
C LEU A 123 14.17 2.45 12.87
N GLY A 124 13.42 2.89 11.85
CA GLY A 124 13.94 3.51 10.62
C GLY A 124 14.82 4.73 10.92
N TRP A 125 14.35 5.63 11.78
CA TRP A 125 15.12 6.81 12.23
C TRP A 125 16.46 6.42 12.85
N HIS A 126 16.48 5.47 13.80
CA HIS A 126 17.74 5.03 14.40
C HIS A 126 18.64 4.29 13.39
N ALA A 127 18.07 3.60 12.40
CA ALA A 127 18.84 2.89 11.39
C ALA A 127 19.53 3.86 10.40
N ASP A 128 18.88 4.98 10.09
CA ASP A 128 19.38 6.01 9.17
C ASP A 128 20.65 6.70 9.70
N GLU A 129 20.82 6.83 11.02
CA GLU A 129 22.06 7.30 11.67
C GLU A 129 23.29 6.46 11.28
N PHE A 130 23.09 5.22 10.84
CA PHE A 130 24.14 4.34 10.32
C PHE A 130 24.06 4.12 8.81
N GLU A 131 23.43 5.05 8.08
CA GLU A 131 23.23 5.04 6.63
C GLU A 131 22.44 3.80 6.14
N ILE A 132 21.53 3.27 6.96
CA ILE A 132 20.61 2.21 6.56
C ILE A 132 19.31 2.86 6.09
N THR A 133 19.18 3.02 4.77
CA THR A 133 18.05 3.74 4.19
C THR A 133 16.71 3.00 4.36
N TYR A 134 15.61 3.76 4.36
CA TYR A 134 14.24 3.21 4.31
C TYR A 134 14.02 2.27 3.13
N ARG A 135 14.62 2.55 1.97
CA ARG A 135 14.56 1.64 0.81
C ARG A 135 15.11 0.27 1.14
N GLU A 136 16.28 0.19 1.78
CA GLU A 136 16.86 -1.11 2.16
C GLU A 136 15.97 -1.88 3.14
N LEU A 137 15.38 -1.17 4.11
CA LEU A 137 14.47 -1.77 5.09
C LEU A 137 13.18 -2.26 4.41
N VAL A 138 12.66 -1.50 3.45
CA VAL A 138 11.49 -1.87 2.66
C VAL A 138 11.79 -3.07 1.77
N ASP A 139 12.91 -3.08 1.05
CA ASP A 139 13.31 -4.20 0.20
C ASP A 139 13.40 -5.50 1.03
N LEU A 140 13.91 -5.42 2.27
CA LEU A 140 13.96 -6.55 3.20
C LEU A 140 12.56 -7.07 3.56
N ILE A 141 11.61 -6.20 3.93
CA ILE A 141 10.25 -6.62 4.30
C ILE A 141 9.46 -7.06 3.07
N GLU A 142 9.66 -6.45 1.91
CA GLU A 142 9.07 -6.88 0.65
C GLU A 142 9.57 -8.28 0.26
N GLU A 143 10.81 -8.63 0.56
CA GLU A 143 11.34 -9.97 0.32
C GLU A 143 10.80 -10.99 1.35
N LYS A 144 10.80 -10.63 2.64
CA LYS A 144 10.68 -11.62 3.74
C LYS A 144 9.37 -11.62 4.50
N ALA A 145 8.67 -10.50 4.59
CA ALA A 145 7.43 -10.38 5.34
C ALA A 145 6.21 -10.75 4.50
N LYS A 146 5.13 -11.11 5.20
CA LYS A 146 3.80 -11.24 4.58
C LYS A 146 3.14 -9.88 4.43
N GLY A 147 2.36 -9.75 3.37
CA GLY A 147 1.69 -8.50 3.03
C GLY A 147 1.46 -8.35 1.54
N THR A 148 0.93 -7.21 1.15
CA THR A 148 0.60 -6.87 -0.24
C THR A 148 1.30 -5.58 -0.65
N ILE A 149 1.85 -5.56 -1.86
CA ILE A 149 2.30 -4.32 -2.52
C ILE A 149 1.26 -4.01 -3.58
N LEU A 150 0.39 -3.02 -3.34
CA LEU A 150 -0.56 -2.54 -4.34
C LEU A 150 0.15 -1.53 -5.23
N CYS A 151 0.29 -1.82 -6.52
CA CYS A 151 1.07 -0.95 -7.39
C CYS A 151 0.52 -0.84 -8.81
N ILE A 152 1.08 0.15 -9.52
CA ILE A 152 1.25 0.10 -10.96
C ILE A 152 2.74 -0.08 -11.26
N GLU A 153 3.08 -1.16 -11.97
CA GLU A 153 4.46 -1.43 -12.37
C GLU A 153 4.51 -1.77 -13.85
N GLN A 154 5.37 -1.07 -14.58
CA GLN A 154 5.65 -1.29 -15.99
C GLN A 154 7.16 -1.45 -16.19
N GLU A 155 7.60 -2.58 -16.72
CA GLU A 155 9.03 -2.84 -16.95
C GLU A 155 9.55 -2.22 -18.26
N LYS A 156 8.71 -2.12 -19.29
CA LYS A 156 9.10 -1.69 -20.65
C LYS A 156 8.05 -0.77 -21.28
N PRO A 157 8.45 0.23 -22.09
CA PRO A 157 9.81 0.51 -22.57
C PRO A 157 10.73 1.16 -21.53
N ASP A 158 10.17 1.90 -20.57
CA ASP A 158 10.89 2.47 -19.42
C ASP A 158 10.31 1.88 -18.14
N TYR A 159 11.17 1.60 -17.16
CA TYR A 159 10.72 1.16 -15.85
C TYR A 159 9.93 2.29 -15.15
N ARG A 160 8.73 1.96 -14.69
CA ARG A 160 7.91 2.85 -13.88
C ARG A 160 7.28 2.04 -12.76
N PHE A 161 7.40 2.56 -11.56
CA PHE A 161 6.80 2.01 -10.36
C PHE A 161 6.13 3.12 -9.57
N SER A 162 4.99 2.80 -8.98
CA SER A 162 4.28 3.61 -8.00
C SER A 162 3.44 2.65 -7.18
N GLY A 163 3.63 2.62 -5.86
CA GLY A 163 3.01 1.60 -5.03
C GLY A 163 2.81 1.99 -3.57
N LEU A 164 1.93 1.25 -2.92
CA LEU A 164 1.68 1.29 -1.48
C LEU A 164 1.94 -0.09 -0.89
N GLY A 165 2.64 -0.13 0.24
CA GLY A 165 2.90 -1.36 0.98
C GLY A 165 1.93 -1.58 2.11
N PHE A 166 1.47 -2.83 2.28
CA PHE A 166 0.56 -3.24 3.36
C PHE A 166 1.14 -4.45 4.08
N ILE A 167 1.74 -4.21 5.26
CA ILE A 167 2.35 -5.26 6.08
C ILE A 167 1.24 -5.99 6.85
N GLU A 168 1.25 -7.33 6.82
CA GLU A 168 0.22 -8.13 7.52
C GLU A 168 0.47 -8.19 9.04
N ASP A 169 1.73 -8.32 9.44
CA ASP A 169 2.17 -8.35 10.84
C ASP A 169 3.31 -7.32 11.07
N PRO A 170 2.99 -6.13 11.61
CA PRO A 170 3.99 -5.10 11.91
C PRO A 170 5.07 -5.57 12.89
N GLN A 171 4.76 -6.49 13.80
CA GLN A 171 5.73 -7.00 14.76
C GLN A 171 6.73 -7.95 14.09
N GLU A 172 6.28 -8.76 13.13
CA GLU A 172 7.17 -9.57 12.29
C GLU A 172 8.11 -8.67 11.49
N ALA A 173 7.58 -7.64 10.84
CA ALA A 173 8.38 -6.67 10.09
C ALA A 173 9.41 -5.95 10.97
N TYR A 174 9.00 -5.49 12.16
CA TYR A 174 9.89 -4.88 13.14
C TYR A 174 11.05 -5.83 13.49
N ASN A 175 10.76 -7.10 13.81
CA ASN A 175 11.79 -8.06 14.19
C ASN A 175 12.79 -8.33 13.04
N LEU A 176 12.30 -8.39 11.79
CA LEU A 176 13.13 -8.55 10.61
C LEU A 176 14.07 -7.34 10.43
N MET A 177 13.51 -6.14 10.45
CA MET A 177 14.25 -4.88 10.30
C MET A 177 15.26 -4.70 11.45
N TYR A 178 14.84 -4.96 12.69
CA TYR A 178 15.68 -4.78 13.87
C TYR A 178 16.90 -5.69 13.81
N LYS A 179 16.70 -6.97 13.47
CA LYS A 179 17.80 -7.92 13.35
C LYS A 179 18.76 -7.51 12.23
N TYR A 180 18.24 -7.11 11.07
CA TYR A 180 19.06 -6.65 9.95
C TYR A 180 19.89 -5.41 10.31
N ALA A 181 19.24 -4.39 10.88
CA ALA A 181 19.90 -3.17 11.32
C ALA A 181 20.95 -3.46 12.40
N GLN A 182 20.61 -4.22 13.43
CA GLN A 182 21.54 -4.62 14.48
C GLN A 182 22.81 -5.30 13.92
N GLU A 183 22.65 -6.25 12.98
CA GLU A 183 23.78 -6.94 12.36
C GLU A 183 24.63 -5.97 11.52
N LYS A 184 24.02 -5.10 10.73
CA LYS A 184 24.71 -4.13 9.85
C LYS A 184 25.42 -3.04 10.64
N ILE A 185 24.79 -2.50 11.67
CA ILE A 185 25.38 -1.48 12.57
C ILE A 185 26.56 -2.07 13.34
N LYS A 186 26.42 -3.28 13.88
CA LYS A 186 27.53 -3.97 14.54
C LYS A 186 28.73 -4.14 13.61
N GLN A 187 28.50 -4.43 12.33
CA GLN A 187 29.57 -4.51 11.33
C GLN A 187 30.20 -3.15 11.06
N LYS A 188 29.40 -2.07 10.96
CA LYS A 188 29.90 -0.70 10.79
C LYS A 188 30.78 -0.27 11.96
N ILE A 189 30.32 -0.44 13.21
CA ILE A 189 31.10 -0.07 14.40
C ILE A 189 32.46 -0.79 14.47
N GLN A 190 32.51 -2.05 14.02
CA GLN A 190 33.73 -2.85 14.06
C GLN A 190 34.73 -2.55 12.93
N ASN A 191 34.23 -2.14 11.77
CA ASN A 191 35.03 -2.16 10.53
C ASN A 191 35.09 -0.81 9.81
N ASP A 192 34.19 0.12 10.11
CA ASP A 192 34.15 1.46 9.51
C ASP A 192 34.77 2.48 10.48
N PRO A 193 35.92 3.10 10.12
CA PRO A 193 36.54 4.12 10.95
C PRO A 193 35.64 5.32 11.28
N LEU A 194 34.67 5.64 10.41
CA LEU A 194 33.71 6.73 10.64
C LEU A 194 32.75 6.41 11.79
N PHE A 195 32.34 5.14 11.91
CA PHE A 195 31.39 4.67 12.92
C PHE A 195 32.05 3.93 14.08
N SER A 196 33.37 4.04 14.24
CA SER A 196 34.04 3.37 15.37
C SER A 196 33.50 3.88 16.70
N ALA A 197 33.48 3.04 17.74
CA ALA A 197 32.85 3.35 19.02
C ALA A 197 33.35 4.64 19.71
N GLU A 198 34.58 5.10 19.39
CA GLU A 198 35.15 6.35 19.92
C GLU A 198 34.76 7.60 19.11
N ASN A 199 34.21 7.41 17.90
CA ASN A 199 33.88 8.48 16.95
C ASN A 199 32.37 8.71 16.80
N LEU A 200 31.53 7.94 17.50
CA LEU A 200 30.08 8.08 17.38
C LEU A 200 29.62 9.47 17.84
N SER A 201 28.71 10.07 17.07
CA SER A 201 27.94 11.24 17.47
C SER A 201 26.96 10.90 18.60
N GLU A 202 26.33 11.91 19.20
CA GLU A 202 25.30 11.69 20.24
C GLU A 202 24.11 10.88 19.68
N ASP A 203 23.68 11.18 18.44
CA ASP A 203 22.57 10.51 17.77
C ASP A 203 22.95 9.06 17.38
N GLU A 204 24.17 8.85 16.89
CA GLU A 204 24.69 7.51 16.57
C GLU A 204 24.88 6.65 17.83
N GLU A 205 25.30 7.23 18.95
CA GLU A 205 25.42 6.53 20.25
C GLU A 205 24.03 6.14 20.79
N GLU A 206 23.03 7.01 20.67
CA GLU A 206 21.65 6.71 21.02
C GLU A 206 21.10 5.55 20.17
N ALA A 207 21.26 5.63 18.84
CA ALA A 207 20.85 4.58 17.93
C ALA A 207 21.56 3.24 18.22
N ALA A 208 22.87 3.26 18.50
CA ALA A 208 23.61 2.06 18.84
C ALA A 208 23.14 1.40 20.16
N LYS A 209 22.73 2.20 21.16
CA LYS A 209 22.08 1.70 22.38
C LYS A 209 20.71 1.11 22.11
N TYR A 210 19.90 1.76 21.25
CA TYR A 210 18.60 1.24 20.81
C TYR A 210 18.74 -0.16 20.18
N PHE A 211 19.74 -0.35 19.32
CA PHE A 211 20.05 -1.65 18.70
C PHE A 211 20.86 -2.60 19.58
N GLN A 212 21.22 -2.22 20.81
CA GLN A 212 21.98 -3.04 21.76
C GLN A 212 23.32 -3.56 21.19
N VAL A 213 24.03 -2.70 20.46
CA VAL A 213 25.34 -3.00 19.87
C VAL A 213 26.51 -2.32 20.59
N LEU A 214 26.21 -1.55 21.64
CA LEU A 214 27.15 -0.99 22.63
C LEU A 214 26.88 -1.57 24.03
#